data_AF-A0A959V0Q9-F1
#
_entry.id   AF-A0A959V0Q9-F1
#
_cell.length_a   1.000
_cell.length_b   1.000
_cell.length_c   1.000
_cell.angle_alpha   90.00
_cell.angle_beta   90.00
_cell.angle_gamma   90.00
#
_symmetry.space_group_name_H-M   'P 1'
#
loop_
_entity.id
_entity.type
_entity.pdbx_description
1 polymer ?
#
loop_
_entity_poly.entity_id
_entity_poly.type
_entity_poly.pdbx_seq_one_letter_code
_entity_poly.pdbx_strand_id
1 'polypeptide(L)'
;GMGLLRLDTLLIRNATLQTQQDSGGTRARVEDMDLFMGGLTVHVDEELALGIRSTRLHLAGIQADLEPFYTLTIDSLRMERPALRTLVQGLHLTPQVGPNDYGQHVDRQIERYQVDIDSLQLDGFGLVRYVRDGVLRADSVRMAGLVASIHRDKTIPLGDQPRKPLPSEALLALEKHLHIGLLRIDRGEL
;
A
#
# COMPACT_ATOMS: atom_id res chain seq x y z
N GLY A 1 34.67 -12.85 20.63
CA GLY A 1 33.60 -12.98 21.63
C GLY A 1 32.33 -12.51 20.98
N MET A 2 31.26 -13.31 21.03
CA MET A 2 29.97 -12.98 20.43
C MET A 2 29.40 -11.73 21.12
N GLY A 3 29.09 -10.70 20.36
CA GLY A 3 28.46 -9.48 20.84
C GLY A 3 26.94 -9.61 20.71
N LEU A 4 26.24 -9.83 21.83
CA LEU A 4 24.78 -9.73 21.86
C LEU A 4 24.41 -8.33 22.35
N LEU A 5 23.78 -7.53 21.49
CA LEU A 5 23.18 -6.28 21.89
C LEU A 5 21.68 -6.49 22.06
N ARG A 6 21.20 -6.36 23.29
CA ARG A 6 19.78 -6.48 23.62
C ARG A 6 19.20 -5.10 23.88
N LEU A 7 18.19 -4.75 23.08
CA LEU A 7 17.38 -3.56 23.24
C LEU A 7 15.97 -4.03 23.62
N ASP A 8 15.55 -3.82 24.86
CA ASP A 8 14.26 -4.35 25.29
C ASP A 8 13.09 -3.68 24.56
N THR A 9 13.21 -2.40 24.21
CA THR A 9 12.17 -1.65 23.50
C THR A 9 12.77 -0.52 22.67
N LEU A 10 12.28 -0.36 21.44
CA LEU A 10 12.40 0.87 20.67
C LEU A 10 11.02 1.50 20.55
N LEU A 11 10.96 2.80 20.82
CA LEU A 11 9.76 3.60 20.66
C LEU A 11 10.10 4.86 19.86
N ILE A 12 9.45 5.01 18.71
CA ILE A 12 9.42 6.24 17.91
C ILE A 12 7.99 6.77 18.01
N ARG A 13 7.84 8.06 18.28
CA ARG A 13 6.51 8.70 18.39
C ARG A 13 6.46 10.02 17.65
N ASN A 14 5.28 10.35 17.15
CA ASN A 14 4.98 11.63 16.49
C ASN A 14 6.01 11.98 15.40
N ALA A 15 6.52 10.96 14.70
CA ALA A 15 7.50 11.15 13.65
C ALA A 15 6.79 11.44 12.32
N THR A 16 7.33 12.36 11.54
CA THR A 16 6.90 12.61 10.16
C THR A 16 7.83 11.88 9.21
N LEU A 17 7.29 11.28 8.15
CA LEU A 17 8.09 10.66 7.10
C LEU A 17 7.78 11.30 5.76
N GLN A 18 8.80 11.60 4.97
CA GLN A 18 8.65 12.10 3.62
C GLN A 18 9.69 11.42 2.72
N THR A 19 9.23 10.91 1.58
CA THR A 19 10.10 10.38 0.54
C THR A 19 9.96 11.22 -0.72
N GLN A 20 11.09 11.61 -1.28
CA GLN A 20 11.17 12.27 -2.57
C GLN A 20 12.16 11.49 -3.41
N GLN A 21 11.72 11.02 -4.58
CA GLN A 21 12.60 10.40 -5.56
C GLN A 21 13.00 11.48 -6.57
N ASP A 22 14.31 11.68 -6.76
CA ASP A 22 14.87 12.78 -7.56
C ASP A 22 14.49 12.74 -9.05
N SER A 23 14.03 11.59 -9.56
CA SER A 23 13.72 11.35 -10.97
C SER A 23 12.26 11.59 -11.37
N GLY A 24 11.50 12.35 -10.59
CA GLY A 24 10.07 12.61 -10.87
C GLY A 24 9.09 11.56 -10.31
N GLY A 25 9.61 10.55 -9.59
CA GLY A 25 8.82 9.44 -9.06
C GLY A 25 7.92 9.80 -7.86
N THR A 26 7.17 8.78 -7.41
CA THR A 26 6.21 8.85 -6.31
C THR A 26 6.72 9.65 -5.11
N ARG A 27 6.01 10.72 -4.77
CA ARG A 27 6.22 11.46 -3.53
C ARG A 27 5.26 10.92 -2.50
N ALA A 28 5.76 10.55 -1.33
CA ALA A 28 4.93 10.08 -0.24
C ALA A 28 5.25 10.87 1.03
N ARG A 29 4.20 11.15 1.80
CA ARG A 29 4.26 11.83 3.09
C ARG A 29 3.41 11.06 4.09
N VAL A 30 3.89 11.01 5.32
CA VAL A 30 3.15 10.55 6.49
C VAL A 30 3.24 11.65 7.54
N GLU A 31 2.08 12.11 8.01
CA GLU A 31 1.99 13.20 8.97
C GLU A 31 2.29 12.75 10.40
N ASP A 32 1.88 11.54 10.76
CA ASP A 32 2.11 10.98 12.08
C ASP A 32 2.53 9.53 11.99
N MET A 33 3.60 9.19 12.72
CA MET A 33 4.11 7.83 12.84
C MET A 33 4.47 7.53 14.29
N ASP A 34 3.83 6.49 14.82
CA ASP A 34 4.26 5.79 16.02
C ASP A 34 4.74 4.38 15.65
N LEU A 35 5.98 4.07 16.04
CA LEU A 35 6.54 2.72 15.94
C LEU A 35 6.97 2.25 17.32
N PHE A 36 6.36 1.14 17.75
CA PHE A 36 6.78 0.40 18.93
C PHE A 36 7.36 -0.94 18.49
N MET A 37 8.60 -1.21 18.87
CA MET A 37 9.22 -2.53 18.73
C MET A 37 9.62 -3.04 20.11
N GLY A 38 9.17 -4.24 20.46
CA GLY A 38 9.45 -4.88 21.73
C GLY A 38 10.24 -6.16 21.56
N GLY A 39 11.19 -6.39 22.47
CA GLY A 39 12.08 -7.55 22.45
C GLY A 39 13.00 -7.55 21.23
N LEU A 40 13.74 -6.44 21.03
CA LEU A 40 14.73 -6.32 19.97
C LEU A 40 16.01 -7.06 20.39
N THR A 41 16.40 -8.05 19.60
CA THR A 41 17.70 -8.73 19.77
C THR A 41 18.53 -8.49 18.52
N VAL A 42 19.73 -7.93 18.71
CA VAL A 42 20.71 -7.78 17.63
C VAL A 42 21.82 -8.78 17.89
N HIS A 43 21.94 -9.75 16.99
CA HIS A 43 23.06 -10.68 16.96
C HIS A 43 24.08 -10.15 15.96
N VAL A 44 25.28 -9.86 16.45
CA VAL A 44 26.41 -9.43 15.62
C VAL A 44 27.38 -10.60 15.54
N ASP A 45 27.08 -11.53 14.61
CA ASP A 45 27.97 -12.62 14.19
C ASP A 45 28.46 -12.34 12.75
N GLU A 46 28.70 -13.36 11.92
CA GLU A 46 29.08 -13.19 10.49
C GLU A 46 27.97 -12.56 9.63
N GLU A 47 26.71 -12.66 10.07
CA GLU A 47 25.58 -11.93 9.53
C GLU A 47 24.84 -11.17 10.64
N LEU A 48 24.46 -9.92 10.36
CA LEU A 48 23.64 -9.12 11.26
C LEU A 48 22.21 -9.69 11.30
N ALA A 49 21.83 -10.33 12.42
CA ALA A 49 20.48 -10.84 12.60
C ALA A 49 19.68 -9.99 13.60
N LEU A 50 18.52 -9.51 13.16
CA LEU A 50 17.58 -8.72 13.96
C LEU A 50 16.37 -9.57 14.35
N GLY A 51 16.24 -9.86 15.65
CA GLY A 51 15.03 -10.46 16.23
C GLY A 51 14.09 -9.39 16.75
N ILE A 52 12.81 -9.47 16.39
CA ILE A 52 11.75 -8.57 16.90
C ILE A 52 10.58 -9.44 17.36
N ARG A 53 10.23 -9.38 18.65
CA ARG A 53 9.13 -10.16 19.22
C ARG A 53 7.76 -9.56 18.90
N SER A 54 7.64 -8.24 18.99
CA SER A 54 6.38 -7.53 18.77
C SER A 54 6.64 -6.21 18.06
N THR A 55 5.74 -5.86 17.15
CA THR A 55 5.76 -4.58 16.44
C THR A 55 4.36 -4.01 16.45
N ARG A 56 4.23 -2.73 16.78
CA ARG A 56 3.02 -1.94 16.51
C ARG A 56 3.44 -0.72 15.72
N LEU A 57 2.82 -0.55 14.56
CA LEU A 57 3.00 0.61 13.70
C LEU A 57 1.65 1.31 13.58
N HIS A 58 1.62 2.60 13.86
CA HIS A 58 0.51 3.49 13.54
C HIS A 58 1.04 4.57 12.63
N LEU A 59 0.42 4.72 11.46
CA LEU A 59 0.63 5.81 10.55
C LEU A 59 -0.69 6.56 10.41
N ALA A 60 -0.65 7.89 10.33
CA ALA A 60 -1.82 8.70 9.99
C ALA A 60 -1.47 9.81 9.00
N GLY A 61 -2.47 10.24 8.23
CA GLY A 61 -2.33 11.27 7.20
C GLY A 61 -1.33 10.85 6.12
N ILE A 62 -1.46 9.62 5.62
CA ILE A 62 -0.59 9.15 4.52
C ILE A 62 -1.12 9.77 3.23
N GLN A 63 -0.23 10.39 2.47
CA GLN A 63 -0.53 10.89 1.12
C GLN A 63 0.61 10.49 0.19
N ALA A 64 0.26 9.99 -0.99
CA ALA A 64 1.22 9.73 -2.06
C ALA A 64 0.72 10.22 -3.41
N ASP A 65 1.56 10.97 -4.13
CA ASP A 65 1.32 11.32 -5.51
C ASP A 65 1.87 10.21 -6.40
N LEU A 66 1.00 9.60 -7.19
CA LEU A 66 1.28 8.47 -8.06
C LEU A 66 1.18 8.91 -9.52
N GLU A 67 2.14 8.49 -10.33
CA GLU A 67 2.08 8.68 -11.77
C GLU A 67 0.91 7.86 -12.37
N PRO A 68 0.28 8.35 -13.46
CA PRO A 68 0.55 9.61 -14.13
C PRO A 68 -0.07 10.84 -13.43
N PHE A 69 -1.26 10.73 -12.83
CA PHE A 69 -1.98 11.85 -12.20
C PHE A 69 -2.93 11.37 -11.11
N TYR A 70 -2.41 10.75 -10.06
CA TYR A 70 -3.22 10.25 -8.95
C TYR A 70 -2.68 10.71 -7.61
N THR A 71 -3.58 10.91 -6.66
CA THR A 71 -3.25 11.01 -5.25
C THR A 71 -3.89 9.83 -4.53
N LEU A 72 -3.06 9.07 -3.82
CA LEU A 72 -3.49 8.08 -2.83
C LEU A 72 -3.48 8.77 -1.47
N THR A 73 -4.60 8.79 -0.76
CA THR A 73 -4.65 9.15 0.66
C THR A 73 -5.10 7.96 1.50
N ILE A 74 -4.54 7.85 2.70
CA ILE A 74 -4.96 6.92 3.73
C ILE A 74 -5.02 7.68 5.04
N ASP A 75 -6.20 7.75 5.66
CA ASP A 75 -6.39 8.46 6.94
C ASP A 75 -5.54 7.83 8.04
N SER A 76 -5.60 6.50 8.17
CA SER A 76 -4.72 5.79 9.08
C SER A 76 -4.42 4.35 8.65
N LEU A 77 -3.24 3.88 9.03
CA LEU A 77 -2.79 2.51 8.88
C LEU A 77 -2.25 2.02 10.22
N ARG A 78 -2.77 0.89 10.69
CA ARG A 78 -2.33 0.20 11.91
C ARG A 78 -1.85 -1.19 11.56
N MET A 79 -0.67 -1.56 12.06
CA MET A 79 -0.13 -2.91 11.91
C MET A 79 0.31 -3.45 13.26
N GLU A 80 -0.03 -4.70 13.51
CA GLU A 80 0.32 -5.37 14.76
C GLU A 80 0.94 -6.75 14.50
N ARG A 81 2.09 -7.00 15.13
CA ARG A 81 2.72 -8.33 15.26
C ARG A 81 2.83 -8.68 16.75
N PRO A 82 2.55 -9.94 17.14
CA PRO A 82 2.42 -11.12 16.28
C PRO A 82 1.02 -11.38 15.71
N ALA A 83 0.03 -10.53 15.97
CA ALA A 83 -1.34 -10.72 15.49
C ALA A 83 -1.46 -10.79 13.95
N LEU A 84 -0.46 -10.29 13.21
CA LEU A 84 -0.44 -10.21 11.74
C LEU A 84 -1.68 -9.52 11.18
N ARG A 85 -2.13 -8.47 11.87
CA ARG A 85 -3.28 -7.68 11.47
C ARG A 85 -2.81 -6.33 10.96
N THR A 86 -3.33 -5.96 9.79
CA THR A 86 -3.26 -4.61 9.25
C THR A 86 -4.68 -4.06 9.15
N LEU A 87 -4.91 -2.86 9.65
CA LEU A 87 -6.13 -2.10 9.47
C LEU A 87 -5.79 -0.81 8.75
N VAL A 88 -6.51 -0.52 7.67
CA VAL A 88 -6.44 0.70 6.89
C VAL A 88 -7.81 1.36 6.97
N GLN A 89 -7.84 2.65 7.27
CA GLN A 89 -9.06 3.46 7.32
C GLN A 89 -8.95 4.61 6.33
N GLY A 90 -10.04 4.90 5.62
CA GLY A 90 -10.15 6.00 4.67
C GLY A 90 -9.11 5.91 3.55
N LEU A 91 -9.16 4.87 2.73
CA LEU A 91 -8.30 4.74 1.55
C LEU A 91 -9.00 5.39 0.35
N HIS A 92 -8.36 6.40 -0.23
CA HIS A 92 -8.87 7.10 -1.40
C HIS A 92 -7.80 7.16 -2.49
N LEU A 93 -8.15 6.72 -3.70
CA LEU A 93 -7.36 6.90 -4.91
C LEU A 93 -8.12 7.87 -5.82
N THR A 94 -7.64 9.10 -5.89
CA THR A 94 -8.31 10.18 -6.62
C THR A 94 -7.44 10.65 -7.78
N PRO A 95 -7.99 10.77 -9.00
CA PRO A 95 -7.27 11.37 -10.11
C PRO A 95 -7.09 12.88 -9.88
N GLN A 96 -5.88 13.39 -10.11
CA GLN A 96 -5.52 14.80 -9.92
C GLN A 96 -6.07 15.71 -11.03
N VAL A 97 -6.46 15.13 -12.18
CA VAL A 97 -7.00 15.87 -13.31
C VAL A 97 -8.41 15.38 -13.66
N GLY A 98 -9.20 16.32 -14.19
CA GLY A 98 -10.58 16.06 -14.58
C GLY A 98 -10.67 15.10 -15.78
N PRO A 99 -11.85 14.50 -16.05
CA PRO A 99 -12.05 13.57 -17.16
C PRO A 99 -11.60 14.12 -18.52
N ASN A 100 -11.88 15.40 -18.79
CA ASN A 100 -11.59 16.07 -20.05
C ASN A 100 -10.10 16.39 -20.24
N ASP A 101 -9.37 16.58 -19.14
CA ASP A 101 -7.94 16.94 -19.16
C ASP A 101 -7.06 15.70 -19.08
N TYR A 102 -7.53 14.63 -18.44
CA TYR A 102 -6.81 13.36 -18.34
C TYR A 102 -6.47 12.81 -19.73
N GLY A 103 -7.44 12.78 -20.66
CA GLY A 103 -7.22 12.31 -22.04
C GLY A 103 -6.26 13.18 -22.87
N GLN A 104 -5.99 14.42 -22.44
CA GLN A 104 -5.06 15.35 -23.12
C GLN A 104 -3.63 15.24 -22.61
N HIS A 105 -3.44 14.79 -21.38
CA HIS A 105 -2.13 14.70 -20.72
C HIS A 105 -1.48 13.33 -20.79
N VAL A 106 -2.22 12.32 -21.26
CA VAL A 106 -1.65 11.00 -21.54
C VAL A 106 -1.89 10.66 -23.00
N ASP A 107 -0.81 10.30 -23.70
CA ASP A 107 -0.77 10.09 -25.16
C ASP A 107 -1.71 8.98 -25.70
N ARG A 108 -2.56 8.39 -24.85
CA ARG A 108 -3.25 7.12 -25.07
C ARG A 108 -4.61 7.10 -24.37
N GLN A 109 -5.49 6.24 -24.84
CA GLN A 109 -6.74 5.92 -24.15
C GLN A 109 -6.41 5.26 -22.80
N ILE A 110 -6.57 6.00 -21.70
CA ILE A 110 -6.36 5.50 -20.35
C ILE A 110 -7.65 5.63 -19.57
N GLU A 111 -8.05 4.53 -18.96
CA GLU A 111 -9.14 4.51 -17.99
C GLU A 111 -8.73 5.32 -16.76
N ARG A 112 -9.57 6.29 -16.40
CA ARG A 112 -9.42 7.05 -15.17
C ARG A 112 -10.15 6.29 -14.08
N TYR A 113 -9.43 5.88 -13.05
CA TYR A 113 -9.99 5.19 -11.89
C TYR A 113 -10.29 6.21 -10.79
N GLN A 114 -11.28 5.94 -9.97
CA GLN A 114 -11.41 6.54 -8.65
C GLN A 114 -11.87 5.44 -7.72
N VAL A 115 -11.23 5.33 -6.56
CA VAL A 115 -11.53 4.28 -5.57
C VAL A 115 -11.60 4.91 -4.21
N ASP A 116 -12.66 4.63 -3.48
CA ASP A 116 -12.90 5.04 -2.11
C ASP A 116 -13.20 3.78 -1.29
N ILE A 117 -12.54 3.61 -0.14
CA ILE A 117 -12.73 2.48 0.78
C ILE A 117 -12.72 3.00 2.22
N ASP A 118 -13.85 2.89 2.92
CA ASP A 118 -13.96 3.32 4.32
C ASP A 118 -13.00 2.55 5.24
N SER A 119 -12.92 1.23 5.07
CA SER A 119 -12.01 0.40 5.83
C SER A 119 -11.58 -0.85 5.08
N LEU A 120 -10.31 -1.20 5.25
CA LEU A 120 -9.67 -2.40 4.73
C LEU A 120 -8.93 -3.10 5.88
N GLN A 121 -9.30 -4.32 6.19
CA GLN A 121 -8.62 -5.17 7.15
C GLN A 121 -7.95 -6.35 6.46
N LEU A 122 -6.66 -6.53 6.73
CA LEU A 122 -5.86 -7.65 6.28
C LEU A 122 -5.45 -8.47 7.51
N ASP A 123 -5.89 -9.72 7.59
CA ASP A 123 -5.43 -10.67 8.61
C ASP A 123 -4.45 -11.66 8.00
N GLY A 124 -3.41 -12.05 8.74
CA GLY A 124 -2.34 -12.92 8.27
C GLY A 124 -1.31 -12.21 7.38
N PHE A 125 -1.35 -10.88 7.29
CA PHE A 125 -0.44 -10.12 6.44
C PHE A 125 0.99 -10.10 7.02
N GLY A 126 1.93 -10.72 6.30
CA GLY A 126 3.33 -10.79 6.69
C GLY A 126 4.20 -9.80 5.93
N LEU A 127 4.26 -8.52 6.35
CA LEU A 127 5.09 -7.49 5.69
C LEU A 127 6.56 -7.92 5.52
N VAL A 128 7.16 -8.53 6.55
CA VAL A 128 8.54 -9.03 6.49
C VAL A 128 8.70 -10.08 5.38
N ARG A 129 7.70 -10.97 5.24
CA ARG A 129 7.70 -12.02 4.22
C ARG A 129 7.49 -11.41 2.82
N TYR A 130 6.67 -10.37 2.70
CA TYR A 130 6.51 -9.62 1.44
C TYR A 130 7.78 -8.89 1.01
N VAL A 131 8.47 -8.21 1.93
CA VAL A 131 9.73 -7.50 1.64
C VAL A 131 10.82 -8.48 1.24
N ARG A 132 10.92 -9.63 1.92
CA ARG A 132 11.98 -10.63 1.67
C ARG A 132 11.70 -11.51 0.45
N ASP A 133 10.48 -12.05 0.36
CA ASP A 133 10.14 -13.12 -0.59
C ASP A 133 9.35 -12.58 -1.80
N GLY A 134 8.99 -11.29 -1.80
CA GLY A 134 8.17 -10.69 -2.85
C GLY A 134 6.73 -11.19 -2.91
N VAL A 135 6.32 -12.13 -2.06
CA VAL A 135 4.97 -12.72 -2.08
C VAL A 135 4.04 -11.96 -1.15
N LEU A 136 2.95 -11.42 -1.70
CA LEU A 136 1.90 -10.78 -0.92
C LEU A 136 0.90 -11.84 -0.49
N ARG A 137 0.92 -12.23 0.79
CA ARG A 137 -0.04 -13.19 1.35
C ARG A 137 -0.84 -12.54 2.46
N ALA A 138 -2.16 -12.67 2.37
CA ALA A 138 -3.10 -12.41 3.44
C ALA A 138 -4.05 -13.61 3.58
N ASP A 139 -4.34 -14.01 4.82
CA ASP A 139 -5.28 -15.09 5.07
C ASP A 139 -6.71 -14.60 4.84
N SER A 140 -7.00 -13.36 5.23
CA SER A 140 -8.26 -12.71 4.85
C SER A 140 -8.09 -11.23 4.55
N VAL A 141 -8.89 -10.77 3.60
CA VAL A 141 -9.06 -9.36 3.23
C VAL A 141 -10.54 -9.03 3.40
N ARG A 142 -10.82 -8.03 4.24
CA ARG A 142 -12.16 -7.51 4.47
C ARG A 142 -12.19 -6.03 4.08
N MET A 143 -13.12 -5.67 3.22
CA MET A 143 -13.34 -4.28 2.80
C MET A 143 -14.77 -3.87 3.15
N ALA A 144 -14.93 -2.64 3.61
CA ALA A 144 -16.24 -2.04 3.78
C ALA A 144 -16.30 -0.68 3.08
N GLY A 145 -17.44 -0.37 2.46
CA GLY A 145 -17.66 0.91 1.80
C GLY A 145 -16.80 1.12 0.56
N LEU A 146 -16.56 0.04 -0.21
CA LEU A 146 -15.85 0.16 -1.49
C LEU A 146 -16.75 0.89 -2.48
N VAL A 147 -16.30 2.03 -3.00
CA VAL A 147 -16.88 2.69 -4.16
C VAL A 147 -15.78 2.81 -5.20
N ALA A 148 -15.97 2.19 -6.37
CA ALA A 148 -15.05 2.32 -7.49
C ALA A 148 -15.78 2.93 -8.68
N SER A 149 -15.11 3.81 -9.41
CA SER A 149 -15.61 4.31 -10.69
C SER A 149 -14.51 4.30 -11.74
N ILE A 150 -14.91 3.97 -12.96
CA ILE A 150 -14.01 3.91 -14.11
C ILE A 150 -14.59 4.83 -15.18
N HIS A 151 -13.85 5.87 -15.53
CA HIS A 151 -14.19 6.74 -16.63
C HIS A 151 -13.30 6.43 -17.84
N ARG A 152 -13.94 6.16 -18.98
CA ARG A 152 -13.25 5.92 -20.25
C ARG A 152 -13.72 6.95 -21.28
N ASP A 153 -12.77 7.72 -21.80
CA ASP A 153 -13.03 8.59 -22.94
C ASP A 153 -13.17 7.73 -24.21
N LYS A 154 -14.35 7.81 -24.84
CA LYS A 154 -14.69 7.09 -26.07
C LYS A 154 -14.38 7.89 -27.34
N THR A 155 -13.96 9.15 -27.21
CA THR A 155 -13.64 10.02 -28.35
C THR A 155 -12.27 9.74 -28.95
N ILE A 156 -11.37 9.14 -28.17
CA ILE A 156 -10.06 8.68 -28.61
C ILE A 156 -10.20 7.27 -29.23
N PRO A 157 -9.90 7.10 -30.54
CA PRO A 157 -10.01 5.81 -31.19
C PRO A 157 -9.02 4.80 -30.57
N LEU A 158 -9.44 3.53 -30.55
CA LEU A 158 -8.57 2.39 -30.29
C LEU A 158 -7.53 2.35 -31.42
N GLY A 159 -6.37 2.97 -31.23
CA GLY A 159 -5.25 2.77 -32.15
C GLY A 159 -4.81 1.30 -32.18
N ASP A 160 -3.91 0.94 -33.10
CA ASP A 160 -3.35 -0.42 -33.24
C ASP A 160 -2.46 -0.89 -32.06
N GLN A 161 -2.60 -0.27 -30.90
CA GLN A 161 -1.80 -0.57 -29.72
C GLN A 161 -2.35 -1.78 -28.96
N PRO A 162 -1.46 -2.59 -28.35
CA PRO A 162 -1.88 -3.70 -27.51
C PRO A 162 -2.78 -3.20 -26.39
N ARG A 163 -3.93 -3.87 -26.23
CA ARG A 163 -4.90 -3.63 -25.16
C ARG A 163 -4.17 -3.60 -23.82
N LYS A 164 -4.33 -2.51 -23.04
CA LYS A 164 -3.88 -2.49 -21.64
C LYS A 164 -4.65 -3.56 -20.86
N PRO A 165 -3.97 -4.30 -19.98
CA PRO A 165 -4.63 -5.30 -19.16
C PRO A 165 -5.72 -4.65 -18.31
N LEU A 166 -6.88 -5.28 -18.22
CA LEU A 166 -7.92 -4.94 -17.26
C LEU A 166 -7.35 -4.93 -15.83
N PRO A 167 -7.95 -4.23 -14.85
CA PRO A 167 -7.48 -4.28 -13.46
C PRO A 167 -7.31 -5.71 -12.93
N SER A 168 -8.19 -6.64 -13.31
CA SER A 168 -8.05 -8.06 -13.00
C SER A 168 -6.82 -8.71 -13.67
N GLU A 169 -6.56 -8.40 -14.94
CA GLU A 169 -5.40 -8.88 -15.70
C GLU A 169 -4.09 -8.27 -15.16
N ALA A 170 -4.10 -7.00 -14.74
CA ALA A 170 -2.97 -6.31 -14.14
C ALA A 170 -2.64 -6.88 -12.74
N LEU A 171 -3.67 -7.17 -11.93
CA LEU A 171 -3.50 -7.86 -10.64
C LEU A 171 -2.88 -9.26 -10.82
N LEU A 172 -3.27 -9.96 -11.89
CA LEU A 172 -2.69 -11.27 -12.24
C LEU A 172 -1.28 -11.17 -12.84
N ALA A 173 -0.92 -10.02 -13.43
CA ALA A 173 0.37 -9.77 -14.07
C ALA A 173 1.45 -9.19 -13.14
N LEU A 174 1.12 -8.90 -11.87
CA LEU A 174 2.11 -8.52 -10.88
C LEU A 174 3.15 -9.65 -10.73
N GLU A 175 4.44 -9.34 -10.93
CA GLU A 175 5.57 -10.29 -10.71
C GLU A 175 5.55 -10.92 -9.30
N LYS A 176 4.89 -10.22 -8.37
CA LYS A 176 4.67 -10.61 -7.00
C LYS A 176 3.33 -11.34 -6.87
N HIS A 177 3.39 -12.64 -6.56
CA HIS A 177 2.20 -13.46 -6.38
C HIS A 177 1.36 -12.95 -5.19
N LEU A 178 0.11 -12.56 -5.48
CA LEU A 178 -0.90 -12.24 -4.49
C LEU A 178 -1.71 -13.49 -4.12
N HIS A 179 -1.64 -13.93 -2.87
CA HIS A 179 -2.47 -15.00 -2.35
C HIS A 179 -3.38 -14.49 -1.25
N ILE A 180 -4.68 -14.45 -1.54
CA ILE A 180 -5.73 -14.09 -0.58
C ILE A 180 -6.54 -15.36 -0.29
N GLY A 181 -6.53 -15.81 0.96
CA GLY A 181 -7.32 -16.98 1.36
C GLY A 181 -8.83 -16.73 1.29
N LEU A 182 -9.27 -15.57 1.79
CA LEU A 182 -10.65 -15.12 1.76
C LEU A 182 -10.73 -13.63 1.44
N LEU A 183 -11.54 -13.27 0.45
CA LEU A 183 -11.90 -11.89 0.15
C LEU A 183 -13.37 -11.67 0.51
N ARG A 184 -13.65 -10.67 1.35
CA ARG A 184 -15.00 -10.25 1.71
C ARG A 184 -15.16 -8.75 1.49
N ILE A 185 -16.21 -8.38 0.76
CA ILE A 185 -16.59 -7.00 0.48
C ILE A 185 -17.98 -6.78 1.07
N ASP A 186 -18.08 -5.88 2.03
CA ASP A 186 -19.33 -5.52 2.70
C ASP A 186 -19.79 -4.14 2.21
N ARG A 187 -20.98 -4.06 1.60
CA ARG A 187 -21.57 -2.81 1.07
C ARG A 187 -20.65 -2.11 0.05
N GLY A 188 -20.40 -2.79 -1.08
CA GLY A 188 -19.60 -2.24 -2.19
C GLY A 188 -20.47 -1.80 -3.38
N GLU A 189 -20.01 -0.77 -4.08
CA GLU A 189 -20.53 -0.27 -5.36
C GLU A 189 -19.39 -0.22 -6.40
N LEU A 190 -19.66 -0.70 -7.62
CA LEU A 190 -18.69 -0.82 -8.72
C LEU A 190 -19.24 -0.22 -10.01
#